data_AF-A0A656JS51-F1
#
_entry.id   AF-A0A656JS51-F1
#
_cell.length_a   1.000
_cell.length_b   1.000
_cell.length_c   1.000
_cell.angle_alpha   90.00
_cell.angle_beta   90.00
_cell.angle_gamma   90.00
#
_symmetry.space_group_name_H-M   'P 1'
#
loop_
_entity.id
_entity.type
_entity.pdbx_description
1 polymer ?
#
loop_
_entity_poly.entity_id
_entity_poly.type
_entity_poly.pdbx_seq_one_letter_code
_entity_poly.pdbx_strand_id
1 'polypeptide(L)' 'MPLGADGRAYGNAGCNHWFAPYTLNDHTISFGAVGKTRKMCAPALMEQEQRFIKAIS' A
#
# COMPACT_ATOMS: atom_id res chain seq x y z
N MET A 1 -8.46 -3.78 0.75
CA MET A 1 -7.94 -2.48 0.31
C MET A 1 -9.12 -1.54 0.13
N PRO A 2 -9.51 -0.78 1.17
CA PRO A 2 -10.45 0.32 1.00
C PRO A 2 -9.79 1.50 0.27
N LEU A 3 -10.49 2.03 -0.72
CA LEU A 3 -10.23 3.36 -1.26
C LEU A 3 -11.09 4.34 -0.45
N GLY A 4 -10.46 5.19 0.34
CA GLY A 4 -11.17 6.19 1.12
C GLY A 4 -11.70 7.32 0.24
N ALA A 5 -12.90 7.81 0.54
CA ALA A 5 -13.50 8.96 -0.17
C ALA A 5 -12.67 10.26 -0.01
N ASP A 6 -11.66 10.26 0.86
CA ASP A 6 -10.69 11.32 1.10
C ASP A 6 -9.49 11.29 0.12
N GLY A 7 -9.53 10.44 -0.92
CA GLY A 7 -8.45 10.33 -1.90
C GLY A 7 -7.23 9.57 -1.38
N ARG A 8 -7.38 8.78 -0.30
CA ARG A 8 -6.32 7.96 0.27
C ARG A 8 -6.66 6.48 0.18
N ALA A 9 -5.71 5.71 -0.34
CA ALA A 9 -5.73 4.26 -0.33
C ALA A 9 -4.95 3.80 0.90
N TYR A 10 -5.50 2.83 1.63
CA TYR A 10 -4.82 2.25 2.78
C TYR A 10 -5.13 0.76 2.90
N GLY A 11 -4.27 0.03 3.59
CA GLY A 11 -4.46 -1.40 3.77
C GLY A 11 -3.33 -2.05 4.55
N ASN A 12 -3.34 -3.37 4.55
CA ASN A 12 -2.27 -4.18 5.09
C ASN A 12 -1.48 -4.82 3.92
N ALA A 13 -0.15 -4.72 3.96
CA ALA A 13 0.76 -5.23 2.93
C ALA A 13 1.41 -6.57 3.35
N GLY A 14 0.84 -7.29 4.32
CA GLY A 14 1.38 -8.51 4.91
C GLY A 14 1.69 -8.32 6.39
N CYS A 15 2.83 -7.70 6.69
CA CYS A 15 3.22 -7.35 8.06
C CYS A 15 2.76 -5.94 8.47
N ASN A 16 3.00 -4.97 7.58
CA ASN A 16 2.79 -3.56 7.87
C ASN A 16 1.52 -3.01 7.26
N HIS A 17 0.97 -2.00 7.92
CA HIS A 17 -0.06 -1.16 7.30
C HIS A 17 0.62 -0.20 6.34
N TRP A 18 -0.04 0.07 5.22
CA TRP A 18 0.41 1.01 4.20
C TRP A 18 -0.70 2.01 3.89
N PHE A 19 -0.29 3.17 3.41
CA PHE A 19 -1.19 4.23 2.96
C PHE A 19 -0.52 5.04 1.86
N ALA A 20 -1.30 5.49 0.89
CA ALA A 20 -0.84 6.35 -0.20
C ALA A 20 -1.99 7.23 -0.68
N PRO A 21 -1.72 8.47 -1.14
CA PRO A 21 -2.70 9.18 -1.95
C PRO A 21 -2.94 8.38 -3.24
N TYR A 22 -4.17 8.34 -3.72
CA TYR A 22 -4.49 7.70 -5.00
C TYR A 22 -5.23 8.66 -5.92
N THR A 23 -5.02 8.47 -7.22
CA THR A 23 -5.82 9.10 -8.27
C THR A 23 -6.46 8.00 -9.12
N LEU A 24 -7.69 8.26 -9.54
CA LEU A 24 -8.44 7.35 -10.39
C LEU A 24 -8.74 8.07 -11.70
N ASN A 25 -8.14 7.59 -12.79
CA ASN A 25 -8.34 8.12 -14.13
C ASN A 25 -8.95 7.00 -14.98
N ASP A 26 -10.25 7.14 -15.28
CA ASP A 26 -11.06 6.14 -15.96
C ASP A 26 -10.95 4.74 -15.31
N HIS A 27 -10.16 3.85 -15.91
CA HIS A 27 -9.92 2.48 -15.46
C HIS A 27 -8.53 2.26 -14.86
N THR A 28 -7.75 3.33 -14.70
CA THR A 28 -6.40 3.28 -14.14
C THR A 28 -6.40 3.89 -12.75
N ILE A 29 -5.84 3.15 -11.80
CA ILE A 29 -5.52 3.68 -10.48
C ILE A 29 -4.02 3.95 -10.40
N SER A 30 -3.65 5.13 -9.94
CA SER A 30 -2.25 5.49 -9.68
C SER A 30 -2.10 5.85 -8.20
N PHE A 31 -1.02 5.40 -7.60
CA PHE A 31 -0.68 5.74 -6.21
C PHE A 31 0.47 6.75 -6.22
N GLY A 32 0.38 7.74 -5.34
CA GLY A 32 1.50 8.64 -5.07
C GLY A 32 2.44 8.05 -4.03
N ALA A 33 3.11 8.92 -3.26
CA ALA A 33 4.07 8.49 -2.25
C ALA A 33 3.47 7.49 -1.25
N VAL A 34 4.04 6.28 -1.22
CA VAL A 34 3.58 5.19 -0.35
C VAL A 34 4.27 5.27 1.01
N GLY A 35 3.48 5.45 2.08
CA GLY A 35 3.90 5.33 3.46
C GLY A 35 3.55 3.96 4.04
N LYS A 36 4.35 3.48 5.02
CA LYS A 36 4.09 2.23 5.74
C LYS A 36 4.54 2.28 7.19
N THR A 37 3.90 1.47 8.04
CA THR A 37 4.36 1.25 9.42
C THR A 37 5.66 0.44 9.44
N ARG A 38 6.32 0.37 10.60
CA ARG A 38 7.55 -0.41 10.81
C ARG A 38 7.38 -1.40 11.96
N LYS A 39 6.65 -2.47 11.68
CA LYS A 39 6.53 -3.68 12.51
C LYS A 39 7.54 -4.70 12.00
N MET A 40 8.09 -5.47 12.92
CA MET A 40 8.91 -6.64 12.61
C MET A 40 8.01 -7.88 12.64
N CYS A 41 7.98 -8.63 11.55
CA CYS A 41 7.25 -9.90 11.44
C CYS A 41 8.18 -10.99 10.91
N ALA A 42 7.64 -12.20 10.72
CA ALA A 42 8.35 -13.29 10.07
C ALA A 42 8.93 -12.86 8.70
N PRO A 43 10.12 -13.37 8.31
CA PRO A 43 10.78 -12.98 7.05
C PRO A 43 9.88 -13.08 5.81
N ALA A 44 9.08 -14.15 5.71
CA ALA A 44 8.16 -14.35 4.58
C ALA A 44 7.13 -13.22 4.43
N LEU A 45 6.60 -12.68 5.53
CA LEU A 45 5.65 -11.56 5.50
C LEU A 45 6.32 -10.24 5.13
N MET A 46 7.58 -10.06 5.53
CA MET A 46 8.37 -8.89 5.16
C MET A 46 8.74 -8.91 3.67
N GLU A 47 9.03 -10.07 3.10
CA GLU A 47 9.23 -10.22 1.65
C GLU A 47 7.95 -9.92 0.86
N GLN A 48 6.81 -10.45 1.31
CA GLN A 48 5.51 -10.17 0.69
C GLN A 48 5.22 -8.66 0.71
N GLU A 49 5.48 -8.00 1.82
CA GLU A 49 5.32 -6.55 1.94
C GLU A 49 6.20 -5.78 0.96
N GLN A 50 7.47 -6.15 0.81
CA GLN A 50 8.36 -5.50 -0.15
C GLN A 50 7.87 -5.67 -1.59
N ARG A 51 7.43 -6.88 -1.96
CA ARG A 51 6.88 -7.15 -3.30
C ARG A 51 5.61 -6.34 -3.55
N PHE A 52 4.73 -6.27 -2.56
CA PHE A 52 3.50 -5.50 -2.66
C PHE A 52 3.79 -4.02 -2.85
N ILE A 53 4.62 -3.42 -1.98
CA ILE A 53 4.96 -1.99 -2.06
C ILE A 53 5.60 -1.66 -3.41
N LYS A 54 6.50 -2.52 -3.92
CA LYS A 54 7.14 -2.35 -5.23
C LYS A 54 6.15 -2.39 -6.40
N ALA A 55 5.05 -3.12 -6.27
CA ALA A 55 4.05 -3.23 -7.33
C ALA A 55 3.12 -2.00 -7.41
N ILE A 56 3.00 -1.24 -6.32
CA ILE A 56 2.11 -0.08 -6.23
C ILE A 56 2.85 1.26 -6.21
N SER A 57 4.18 1.24 -6.13
CA SER A 57 5.06 2.42 -6.14
C SER A 57 5.48 2.82 -7.54
#